data_AF-A0A6J7ETU3-F1
#
_entry.id   AF-A0A6J7ETU3-F1
#
_cell.length_a   1.000
_cell.length_b   1.000
_cell.length_c   1.000
_cell.angle_alpha   90.00
_cell.angle_beta   90.00
_cell.angle_gamma   90.00
#
_symmetry.space_group_name_H-M   'P 1'
#
loop_
_entity.id
_entity.type
_entity.pdbx_description
1 polymer ?
#
loop_
_entity_poly.entity_id
_entity_poly.type
_entity_poly.pdbx_seq_one_letter_code
_entity_poly.pdbx_strand_id
1 'polypeptide(L)'
;MIKFLLLLLTLYISVVDIRSQKISNRSNLALAAVLISDSHTLSILMTLLYTVIALALSILINLGMGDFKLVVVLLLTQSAVLISHQYFSLFLACASLTLVTSTLARKGIKGSVAFGPTILLPFTAIYLVM
;
A
#
# COMPACT_ATOMS: atom_id res chain seq x y z
N MET A 1 -17.01 11.19 -6.96
CA MET A 1 -17.42 9.76 -6.99
C MET A 1 -16.24 8.80 -6.88
N ILE A 2 -15.16 8.99 -7.66
CA ILE A 2 -13.95 8.14 -7.63
C ILE A 2 -13.32 8.04 -6.24
N LYS A 3 -13.16 9.17 -5.52
CA LYS A 3 -12.65 9.20 -4.13
C LYS A 3 -13.42 8.27 -3.16
N PHE A 4 -14.75 8.25 -3.26
CA PHE A 4 -15.59 7.41 -2.39
C PHE A 4 -15.46 5.92 -2.73
N LEU A 5 -15.42 5.61 -4.03
CA LEU A 5 -15.18 4.25 -4.52
C LEU A 5 -13.81 3.74 -4.07
N LEU A 6 -12.78 4.59 -4.19
CA LEU A 6 -11.43 4.28 -3.76
C LEU A 6 -11.38 4.01 -2.26
N LEU A 7 -11.95 4.90 -1.44
CA LEU A 7 -12.04 4.71 0.01
C LEU A 7 -12.69 3.37 0.38
N LEU A 8 -13.83 3.05 -0.24
CA LEU A 8 -14.55 1.80 0.00
C LEU A 8 -13.69 0.59 -0.40
N LEU A 9 -13.02 0.65 -1.54
CA LEU A 9 -12.19 -0.43 -2.06
C LEU A 9 -10.92 -0.64 -1.20
N THR A 10 -10.30 0.44 -0.74
CA THR A 10 -9.13 0.37 0.15
C THR A 10 -9.50 -0.12 1.55
N LEU A 11 -10.68 0.25 2.06
CA LEU A 11 -11.19 -0.27 3.32
C LEU A 11 -11.51 -1.76 3.19
N TYR A 12 -12.14 -2.17 2.08
CA TYR A 12 -12.38 -3.57 1.77
C TYR A 12 -11.08 -4.39 1.73
N ILE A 13 -10.06 -3.93 1.00
CA ILE A 13 -8.76 -4.61 0.95
C ILE A 13 -8.14 -4.69 2.34
N SER A 14 -8.15 -3.59 3.09
CA SER A 14 -7.57 -3.55 4.44
C SER A 14 -8.26 -4.53 5.40
N VAL A 15 -9.60 -4.60 5.38
CA VAL A 15 -10.36 -5.54 6.21
C VAL A 15 -10.11 -6.99 5.81
N VAL A 16 -10.07 -7.28 4.50
CA VAL A 16 -9.77 -8.63 3.99
C VAL A 16 -8.36 -9.04 4.34
N ASP A 17 -7.38 -8.13 4.24
CA ASP A 17 -5.98 -8.40 4.57
C ASP A 17 -5.80 -8.65 6.08
N ILE A 18 -6.45 -7.87 6.95
CA ILE A 18 -6.41 -8.11 8.40
C ILE A 18 -7.00 -9.49 8.75
N ARG A 19 -8.08 -9.90 8.10
CA ARG A 19 -8.77 -11.17 8.40
C ARG A 19 -8.07 -12.39 7.81
N SER A 20 -7.58 -12.29 6.59
CA SER A 20 -7.12 -13.44 5.80
C SER A 20 -5.63 -13.42 5.47
N GLN A 21 -4.93 -12.32 5.78
CA GLN A 21 -3.53 -12.06 5.43
C GLN A 21 -3.22 -12.35 3.96
N LYS A 22 -4.21 -12.08 3.10
CA LYS A 22 -4.16 -12.35 1.67
C LYS A 22 -4.79 -11.19 0.91
N ILE A 23 -4.00 -10.60 0.04
CA ILE A 23 -4.46 -9.61 -0.93
C ILE A 23 -4.72 -10.31 -2.26
N SER A 24 -5.96 -10.28 -2.72
CA SER A 24 -6.34 -10.96 -3.97
C SER A 24 -5.88 -10.19 -5.21
N ASN A 25 -5.47 -10.91 -6.27
CA ASN A 25 -5.15 -10.25 -7.54
C ASN A 25 -6.36 -9.48 -8.10
N ARG A 26 -7.59 -9.96 -7.85
CA ARG A 26 -8.83 -9.31 -8.30
C ARG A 26 -9.03 -7.95 -7.64
N SER A 27 -8.77 -7.85 -6.34
CA SER A 27 -8.87 -6.58 -5.60
C SER A 27 -7.79 -5.60 -6.01
N ASN A 28 -6.55 -6.06 -6.28
CA ASN A 28 -5.49 -5.20 -6.82
C ASN A 28 -5.81 -4.70 -8.23
N LEU A 29 -6.41 -5.55 -9.07
CA LEU A 29 -6.83 -5.15 -10.41
C LEU A 29 -7.98 -4.14 -10.37
N ALA A 30 -8.96 -4.35 -9.48
CA ALA A 30 -10.04 -3.40 -9.27
C ALA A 30 -9.52 -2.04 -8.76
N LEU A 31 -8.56 -2.05 -7.82
CA LEU A 31 -7.89 -0.83 -7.36
C LEU A 31 -7.16 -0.13 -8.52
N ALA A 32 -6.40 -0.87 -9.32
CA ALA A 32 -5.69 -0.33 -10.48
C ALA A 32 -6.65 0.30 -11.49
N ALA A 33 -7.77 -0.36 -11.81
CA ALA A 33 -8.76 0.15 -12.75
C ALA A 33 -9.35 1.49 -12.31
N VAL A 34 -9.61 1.65 -11.00
CA VAL A 34 -10.08 2.92 -10.43
C VAL A 34 -8.99 3.99 -10.52
N LEU A 35 -7.75 3.65 -10.16
CA LEU A 35 -6.62 4.57 -10.11
C LEU A 35 -6.12 5.04 -11.48
N ILE A 36 -6.27 4.23 -12.54
CA ILE A 36 -5.92 4.62 -13.91
C ILE A 36 -6.76 5.80 -14.40
N SER A 37 -8.00 5.93 -13.91
CA SER A 37 -8.89 7.03 -14.30
C SER A 37 -8.41 8.40 -13.81
N ASP A 38 -7.51 8.43 -12.83
CA ASP A 38 -7.00 9.64 -12.20
C ASP A 38 -5.53 9.48 -11.78
N SER A 39 -4.68 9.13 -12.74
CA SER A 39 -3.29 8.74 -12.50
C SER A 39 -2.37 9.95 -12.27
N HIS A 40 -1.64 9.94 -11.15
CA HIS A 40 -0.59 10.93 -10.85
C HIS A 40 0.78 10.26 -10.88
N THR A 41 1.35 10.14 -12.08
CA THR A 41 2.61 9.43 -12.31
C THR A 41 3.78 10.36 -12.56
N LEU A 42 4.95 9.95 -12.07
CA LEU A 42 6.23 10.50 -12.51
C LEU A 42 6.59 9.94 -13.90
N SER A 43 7.70 10.43 -14.46
CA SER A 43 8.29 9.86 -15.68
C SER A 43 8.40 8.33 -15.59
N ILE A 44 8.17 7.65 -16.72
CA ILE A 44 8.21 6.19 -16.84
C ILE A 44 9.55 5.63 -16.33
N LEU A 45 10.67 6.30 -16.64
CA LEU A 45 11.99 5.88 -16.19
C LEU A 45 12.10 5.90 -14.66
N MET A 46 11.59 6.95 -14.02
CA MET A 46 11.58 7.06 -12.56
C MET A 46 10.67 6.00 -11.96
N THR A 47 9.47 5.83 -12.50
CA THR A 47 8.54 4.79 -12.03
C THR A 47 9.18 3.40 -12.10
N LEU A 48 9.88 3.07 -13.20
CA LEU A 48 10.60 1.80 -13.33
C LEU A 48 11.73 1.67 -12.30
N LEU A 49 12.55 2.71 -12.12
CA LEU A 49 13.61 2.73 -11.10
C LEU A 49 13.03 2.46 -9.71
N TYR A 50 11.94 3.14 -9.33
CA TYR A 50 11.31 2.95 -8.02
C TYR A 50 10.66 1.57 -7.87
N THR A 51 10.15 0.96 -8.94
CA THR A 51 9.67 -0.44 -8.87
C THR A 51 10.81 -1.43 -8.62
N VAL A 52 11.99 -1.21 -9.21
CA VAL A 52 13.18 -2.05 -8.95
C VAL A 52 13.68 -1.85 -7.52
N ILE A 53 13.73 -0.61 -7.04
CA ILE A 53 14.07 -0.31 -5.64
C ILE A 53 13.06 -0.96 -4.69
N ALA A 54 11.77 -0.86 -4.97
CA ALA A 54 10.73 -1.50 -4.18
C ALA A 54 10.86 -3.03 -4.17
N LEU A 55 11.26 -3.64 -5.29
CA LEU A 55 11.54 -5.08 -5.36
C LEU A 55 12.73 -5.44 -4.47
N ALA A 56 13.85 -4.71 -4.57
CA ALA A 56 15.03 -4.94 -3.74
C ALA A 56 14.69 -4.80 -2.24
N LEU A 57 13.95 -3.76 -1.86
CA LEU A 57 13.49 -3.55 -0.49
C LEU A 57 12.55 -4.66 -0.04
N SER A 58 11.64 -5.13 -0.90
CA SER A 58 10.72 -6.22 -0.57
C SER A 58 11.46 -7.52 -0.23
N ILE A 59 12.57 -7.80 -0.93
CA ILE A 59 13.43 -8.95 -0.64
C ILE A 59 14.16 -8.77 0.69
N LEU A 60 14.72 -7.58 0.95
CA LEU A 60 15.46 -7.29 2.18
C LEU A 60 14.58 -7.39 3.44
N ILE A 61 13.33 -6.93 3.36
CA ILE A 61 12.39 -6.93 4.50
C ILE A 61 11.50 -8.18 4.54
N ASN A 62 11.70 -9.15 3.64
CA ASN A 62 10.83 -10.32 3.47
C ASN A 62 9.34 -9.95 3.37
N LEU A 63 9.04 -8.92 2.57
CA LEU A 63 7.67 -8.47 2.34
C LEU A 63 6.88 -9.55 1.57
N GLY A 64 5.61 -9.76 1.94
CA GLY A 64 4.75 -10.70 1.22
C GLY A 64 4.55 -10.29 -0.24
N MET A 65 4.51 -11.28 -1.14
CA MET A 65 4.28 -11.03 -2.58
C MET A 65 2.93 -10.33 -2.85
N GLY A 66 1.94 -10.49 -1.97
CA GLY A 66 0.67 -9.76 -2.04
C GLY A 66 0.83 -8.26 -1.82
N ASP A 67 1.59 -7.89 -0.78
CA ASP A 67 1.90 -6.50 -0.45
C ASP A 67 2.77 -5.86 -1.53
N PHE A 68 3.74 -6.59 -2.06
CA PHE A 68 4.58 -6.09 -3.15
C PHE A 68 3.75 -5.76 -4.39
N LYS A 69 2.82 -6.64 -4.78
CA LYS A 69 1.90 -6.37 -5.90
C LYS A 69 1.07 -5.12 -5.67
N LEU A 70 0.63 -4.89 -4.43
CA LEU A 70 -0.11 -3.68 -4.07
C LEU A 70 0.76 -2.43 -4.23
N VAL A 71 2.01 -2.46 -3.75
CA VAL A 71 2.97 -1.37 -3.96
C VAL A 71 3.22 -1.13 -5.45
N VAL A 72 3.37 -2.18 -6.25
CA VAL A 72 3.56 -2.05 -7.71
C VAL A 72 2.35 -1.38 -8.37
N VAL A 73 1.12 -1.76 -8.01
CA VAL A 73 -0.10 -1.10 -8.52
C VAL A 73 -0.07 0.39 -8.19
N LEU A 74 0.27 0.76 -6.95
CA LEU A 74 0.35 2.15 -6.53
C LEU A 74 1.50 2.91 -7.22
N LEU A 75 2.66 2.30 -7.43
CA LEU A 75 3.76 2.92 -8.17
C LEU A 75 3.39 3.18 -9.63
N LEU A 76 2.75 2.21 -10.29
CA LEU A 76 2.40 2.34 -11.70
C LEU A 76 1.31 3.39 -11.96
N THR A 77 0.41 3.59 -10.99
CA THR A 77 -0.74 4.49 -11.15
C THR A 77 -0.58 5.83 -10.44
N GLN A 78 0.19 5.88 -9.35
CA GLN A 78 0.26 6.99 -8.40
C GLN A 78 1.69 7.22 -7.87
N SER A 79 2.72 7.03 -8.69
CA SER A 79 4.13 7.16 -8.25
C SER A 79 4.43 8.52 -7.63
N ALA A 80 3.87 9.62 -8.14
CA ALA A 80 4.12 10.96 -7.59
C ALA A 80 3.65 11.08 -6.13
N VAL A 81 2.52 10.44 -5.79
CA VAL A 81 1.97 10.41 -4.43
C VAL A 81 2.84 9.53 -3.54
N LEU A 82 3.20 8.34 -4.01
CA LEU A 82 3.95 7.34 -3.23
C LEU A 82 5.38 7.79 -2.86
N ILE A 83 5.99 8.65 -3.69
CA ILE A 83 7.36 9.15 -3.48
C ILE A 83 7.34 10.47 -2.67
N SER A 84 6.17 11.03 -2.41
CA SER A 84 6.04 12.27 -1.64
C SER A 84 6.52 12.09 -0.19
N HIS A 85 7.12 13.16 0.35
CA HIS A 85 7.53 13.20 1.75
C HIS A 85 6.33 12.97 2.71
N GLN A 86 5.16 13.47 2.34
CA GLN A 86 3.93 13.28 3.11
C GLN A 86 3.58 11.79 3.22
N TYR A 87 3.60 11.06 2.10
CA TYR A 87 3.33 9.63 2.11
C TYR A 87 4.33 8.87 2.97
N PHE A 88 5.62 9.19 2.84
CA PHE A 88 6.66 8.54 3.64
C PHE A 88 6.45 8.75 5.16
N SER A 89 6.11 9.97 5.57
CA SER A 89 5.85 10.28 6.99
C SER A 89 4.65 9.52 7.56
N LEU A 90 3.54 9.46 6.82
CA LEU A 90 2.35 8.71 7.24
C LEU A 90 2.58 7.20 7.19
N PHE A 91 3.34 6.71 6.20
CA PHE A 91 3.72 5.31 6.11
C PHE A 91 4.53 4.87 7.34
N LEU A 92 5.51 5.66 7.79
CA LEU A 92 6.26 5.38 9.02
C LEU A 92 5.36 5.38 10.26
N ALA A 93 4.43 6.34 10.35
CA ALA A 93 3.45 6.39 11.44
C ALA A 93 2.55 5.14 11.45
N CYS A 94 2.00 4.75 10.29
CA CYS A 94 1.19 3.54 10.18
C CYS A 94 2.01 2.27 10.45
N ALA A 95 3.26 2.19 9.97
CA ALA A 95 4.11 1.01 10.15
C ALA A 95 4.48 0.82 11.62
N SER A 96 4.83 1.89 12.33
CA SER A 96 5.09 1.85 13.76
C SER A 96 3.84 1.45 14.55
N LEU A 97 2.67 1.97 14.20
CA LEU A 97 1.40 1.58 14.82
C LEU A 97 1.08 0.09 14.58
N THR A 98 1.26 -0.41 13.36
CA THR A 98 1.05 -1.83 13.04
C THR A 98 2.04 -2.72 13.79
N LEU A 99 3.29 -2.28 13.96
CA LEU A 99 4.29 -3.00 14.75
C LEU A 99 3.92 -3.04 16.24
N VAL A 100 3.53 -1.91 16.83
CA VAL A 100 3.11 -1.84 18.23
C VAL A 100 1.85 -2.67 18.47
N THR A 101 0.83 -2.53 17.63
CA THR A 101 -0.41 -3.30 17.78
C THR A 101 -0.19 -4.81 17.60
N SER A 102 0.62 -5.22 16.63
CA SER A 102 0.95 -6.64 16.42
C SER A 102 1.75 -7.25 17.57
N THR A 103 2.72 -6.52 18.12
CA THR A 103 3.53 -6.98 19.27
C THR A 103 2.71 -7.08 20.55
N LEU A 104 1.82 -6.11 20.81
CA LEU A 104 0.90 -6.13 21.95
C LEU A 104 -0.13 -7.27 21.84
N ALA A 105 -0.73 -7.45 20.66
CA ALA A 105 -1.76 -8.48 20.46
C ALA A 105 -1.20 -9.91 20.52
N ARG A 106 0.04 -10.13 20.07
CA ARG A 106 0.66 -11.47 19.99
C ARG A 106 1.67 -11.77 21.10
N LYS A 107 1.94 -10.82 22.01
CA LYS A 107 2.98 -10.91 23.05
C LYS A 107 4.35 -11.36 22.49
N GLY A 108 4.68 -10.96 21.25
CA GLY A 108 5.89 -11.37 20.55
C GLY A 108 5.91 -10.96 19.07
N ILE A 109 7.08 -11.06 18.41
CA ILE A 109 7.33 -10.58 17.03
C ILE A 109 7.10 -11.70 15.98
N LYS A 110 6.54 -12.85 16.37
CA LYS A 110 6.41 -14.00 15.45
C LYS A 110 5.13 -13.94 14.62
N GLY A 111 5.29 -14.08 13.30
CA GLY A 111 4.21 -14.28 12.34
C GLY A 111 4.11 -13.18 11.28
N SER A 112 3.36 -13.46 10.20
CA SER A 112 3.08 -12.48 9.15
C SER A 112 2.22 -11.33 9.71
N VAL A 113 2.54 -10.10 9.30
CA VAL A 113 1.82 -8.88 9.65
C VAL A 113 1.06 -8.41 8.41
N ALA A 114 -0.20 -8.06 8.58
CA ALA A 114 -1.01 -7.50 7.49
C ALA A 114 -0.44 -6.11 7.12
N PHE A 115 0.36 -6.04 6.07
CA PHE A 115 1.02 -4.81 5.61
C PHE A 115 0.16 -4.00 4.64
N GLY A 116 -0.90 -4.60 4.07
CA GLY A 116 -1.84 -3.92 3.19
C GLY A 116 -2.42 -2.63 3.79
N PRO A 117 -2.99 -2.65 5.01
CA PRO A 117 -3.50 -1.44 5.67
C PRO A 117 -2.41 -0.38 5.89
N THR A 118 -1.20 -0.81 6.24
CA THR A 118 -0.05 0.07 6.47
C THR A 118 0.34 0.85 5.22
N ILE A 119 0.13 0.26 4.04
CA ILE A 119 0.41 0.89 2.74
C ILE A 119 -0.80 1.71 2.25
N LEU A 120 -2.01 1.18 2.41
CA LEU A 120 -3.23 1.80 1.88
C LEU A 120 -3.74 3.00 2.70
N LEU A 121 -3.65 2.97 4.02
CA LEU A 121 -4.09 4.07 4.88
C LEU A 121 -3.37 5.40 4.59
N PRO A 122 -2.02 5.46 4.53
CA PRO A 122 -1.35 6.71 4.20
C PRO A 122 -1.66 7.17 2.78
N PHE A 123 -1.76 6.24 1.82
CA PHE A 123 -2.13 6.54 0.44
C PHE A 123 -3.54 7.17 0.35
N THR A 124 -4.53 6.54 0.97
CA THR A 124 -5.92 7.01 0.96
C THR A 124 -6.08 8.34 1.66
N ALA A 125 -5.40 8.56 2.78
CA ALA A 125 -5.43 9.84 3.50
C ALA A 125 -4.96 11.00 2.60
N ILE A 126 -3.86 10.80 1.86
CA ILE A 126 -3.33 11.83 0.96
C ILE A 126 -4.24 12.01 -0.25
N TYR A 127 -4.67 10.90 -0.87
CA TYR A 127 -5.51 10.94 -2.07
C TYR A 127 -6.87 11.61 -1.84
N LEU A 128 -7.42 11.55 -0.62
CA LEU A 128 -8.67 12.24 -0.29
C LEU A 128 -8.50 13.76 -0.22
N VAL A 129 -7.32 14.23 0.19
CA VAL A 129 -7.01 15.65 0.41
C VAL A 129 -6.54 16.35 -0.86
N MET A 130 -5.87 15.64 -1.78
CA MET A 130 -5.53 16.13 -3.12
C MET A 130 -6.79 16.40 -3.95
#